data_AF-W6MGS3-F1
#
_entry.id   AF-W6MGS3-F1
#
_cell.length_a   1.000
_cell.length_b   1.000
_cell.length_c   1.000
_cell.angle_alpha   90.00
_cell.angle_beta   90.00
_cell.angle_gamma   90.00
#
_symmetry.space_group_name_H-M   'P 1'
#
loop_
_entity.id
_entity.type
_entity.pdbx_description
1 polymer ?
#
loop_
_entity_poly.entity_id
_entity_poly.type
_entity_poly.pdbx_seq_one_letter_code
_entity_poly.pdbx_strand_id
1 'polypeptide(L)'
;MVQLFLVNPKLELLDCNSCPSQDALQCSEQAHQTALERYQKVADLERANSSAPRKATHTEVEYFKTIADYTAAEYYYLKCYREINAIAEKHFSKPELTIEDENKGMALLNEQLEKFKQYEKDLKKLKMNKERLSRRLKLSQ
;
A
#
# COMPACT_ATOMS: atom_id res chain seq x y z
N MET A 1 -30.37 12.26 13.59
CA MET A 1 -29.02 11.74 13.84
C MET A 1 -28.57 11.11 12.54
N VAL A 2 -27.68 11.76 11.78
CA VAL A 2 -27.23 11.23 10.47
C VAL A 2 -26.22 10.14 10.76
N GLN A 3 -26.55 8.88 10.46
CA GLN A 3 -25.57 7.80 10.51
C GLN A 3 -24.63 7.95 9.31
N LEU A 4 -23.36 8.28 9.59
CA LEU A 4 -22.29 8.22 8.62
C LEU A 4 -21.93 6.75 8.42
N PHE A 5 -21.86 6.30 7.17
CA PHE A 5 -21.43 4.94 6.82
C PHE A 5 -20.14 5.03 6.00
N LEU A 6 -19.14 4.20 6.32
CA LEU A 6 -17.95 4.04 5.48
C LEU A 6 -18.21 2.97 4.43
N VAL A 7 -17.70 3.20 3.23
CA VAL A 7 -17.80 2.25 2.12
C VAL A 7 -16.53 1.41 2.13
N ASN A 8 -16.65 0.13 2.48
CA ASN A 8 -15.58 -0.83 2.22
C ASN A 8 -15.29 -0.81 0.70
N PRO A 9 -14.05 -0.91 0.27
CA PRO A 9 -13.70 -1.11 -1.13
C PRO A 9 -14.41 -2.30 -1.82
N LYS A 10 -14.98 -3.23 -1.05
CA LYS A 10 -15.88 -4.30 -1.55
C LYS A 10 -17.37 -3.91 -1.59
N LEU A 11 -17.68 -2.63 -1.39
CA LEU A 11 -19.03 -2.04 -1.29
C LEU A 11 -19.87 -2.53 -0.09
N GLU A 12 -19.23 -3.16 0.90
CA GLU A 12 -19.86 -3.50 2.17
C GLU A 12 -19.88 -2.26 3.09
N LEU A 13 -21.01 -2.00 3.76
CA LEU A 13 -21.08 -0.94 4.77
C LEU A 13 -20.40 -1.45 6.05
N LEU A 14 -19.33 -0.79 6.49
CA LEU A 14 -18.65 -1.08 7.75
C LEU A 14 -18.82 0.06 8.75
N ASP A 15 -18.69 -0.29 10.03
CA ASP A 15 -18.70 0.67 11.13
C ASP A 15 -17.53 1.65 11.00
N CYS A 16 -17.77 2.91 11.41
CA CYS A 16 -16.91 4.09 11.21
C CYS A 16 -15.47 3.93 11.77
N ASN A 17 -15.26 2.95 12.64
CA ASN A 17 -13.98 2.68 13.29
C ASN A 17 -12.94 1.98 12.38
N SER A 18 -13.32 1.64 11.14
CA SER A 18 -12.50 0.81 10.24
C SER A 18 -11.64 1.59 9.23
N CYS A 19 -11.82 2.93 9.14
CA CYS A 19 -11.01 3.76 8.25
C CYS A 19 -9.58 3.89 8.79
N PRO A 20 -8.53 3.77 7.94
CA PRO A 20 -7.15 4.00 8.37
C PRO A 20 -7.01 5.41 8.94
N SER A 21 -6.50 5.50 10.17
CA SER A 21 -6.20 6.80 10.79
C SER A 21 -5.11 7.54 10.02
N GLN A 22 -5.05 8.86 10.20
CA GLN A 22 -3.95 9.68 9.67
C GLN A 22 -2.60 9.14 10.15
N ASP A 23 -2.53 8.74 11.42
CA ASP A 23 -1.32 8.18 12.04
C ASP A 23 -0.91 6.87 11.38
N ALA A 24 -1.85 5.97 11.10
CA ALA A 24 -1.57 4.71 10.41
C ALA A 24 -0.98 4.93 9.01
N LEU A 25 -1.51 5.92 8.28
CA LEU A 25 -1.00 6.29 6.97
C LEU A 25 0.43 6.85 7.06
N GLN A 26 0.69 7.75 8.02
CA GLN A 26 2.02 8.32 8.26
C GLN A 26 3.03 7.24 8.69
N CYS A 27 2.66 6.32 9.57
CA CYS A 27 3.51 5.20 9.95
C CYS A 27 3.86 4.32 8.75
N SER A 28 2.89 4.04 7.87
CA SER A 28 3.12 3.25 6.65
C SER A 28 4.04 3.98 5.65
N GLU A 29 3.87 5.30 5.50
CA GLU A 29 4.74 6.14 4.67
C GLU A 29 6.19 6.14 5.17
N GLN A 30 6.39 6.33 6.48
CA GLN A 30 7.72 6.29 7.10
C GLN A 30 8.36 4.90 6.98
N ALA A 31 7.58 3.84 7.11
CA ALA A 31 8.06 2.47 6.91
C ALA A 31 8.53 2.25 5.47
N HIS A 32 7.79 2.77 4.48
CA HIS A 32 8.21 2.73 3.07
C HIS A 32 9.51 3.49 2.84
N GLN A 33 9.62 4.72 3.35
CA GLN A 33 10.83 5.52 3.22
C GLN A 33 12.05 4.82 3.83
N THR A 34 11.89 4.27 5.04
CA THR A 34 12.95 3.50 5.72
C THR A 34 13.36 2.26 4.92
N ALA A 35 12.39 1.55 4.33
CA ALA A 35 12.66 0.37 3.51
C ALA A 35 13.38 0.74 2.21
N LEU A 36 13.00 1.84 1.57
CA LEU A 36 13.62 2.36 0.35
C LEU A 36 15.09 2.73 0.59
N GLU A 37 15.39 3.44 1.67
CA GLU A 37 16.75 3.81 2.05
C GLU A 37 17.62 2.57 2.31
N ARG A 38 17.05 1.54 2.96
CA ARG A 38 17.75 0.26 3.18
C ARG A 38 18.03 -0.44 1.86
N TYR A 39 17.06 -0.49 0.95
CA TYR A 39 17.24 -1.06 -0.38
C TYR A 39 18.36 -0.35 -1.14
N GLN A 40 18.35 0.99 -1.17
CA GLN A 40 19.38 1.79 -1.84
C GLN A 40 20.78 1.48 -1.30
N LYS A 41 20.94 1.48 0.03
CA LYS A 41 22.22 1.12 0.68
C LYS A 41 22.71 -0.26 0.26
N VAL A 42 21.82 -1.26 0.20
CA VAL A 42 22.21 -2.63 -0.18
C VAL A 42 22.50 -2.74 -1.67
N ALA A 43 21.76 -2.03 -2.53
CA ALA A 43 22.03 -1.97 -3.96
C ALA A 43 23.38 -1.31 -4.27
N ASP A 44 23.76 -0.28 -3.50
CA ASP A 44 25.08 0.36 -3.64
C ASP A 44 26.21 -0.59 -3.22
N LEU A 45 26.00 -1.42 -2.19
CA LEU A 45 26.95 -2.46 -1.78
C LEU A 45 27.10 -3.59 -2.81
N GLU A 46 26.08 -3.90 -3.60
CA GLU A 46 26.19 -4.85 -4.72
C GLU A 46 27.04 -4.29 -5.86
N ARG A 47 26.90 -2.98 -6.13
CA ARG A 47 27.66 -2.26 -7.17
C ARG A 47 29.09 -1.91 -6.76
N ALA A 48 29.40 -1.96 -5.47
CA ALA A 48 30.70 -1.56 -4.96
C ALA A 48 31.85 -2.46 -5.48
N ASN A 49 32.99 -1.84 -5.74
CA ASN A 49 34.20 -2.52 -6.23
C ASN A 49 34.80 -3.46 -5.17
N SER A 50 35.77 -4.28 -5.58
CA SER A 50 36.44 -5.32 -4.77
C SER A 50 37.12 -4.82 -3.48
N SER A 51 37.27 -3.52 -3.27
CA SER A 51 37.81 -2.91 -2.05
C SER A 51 36.78 -2.68 -0.93
N ALA A 52 35.49 -2.93 -1.19
CA ALA A 52 34.45 -2.76 -0.18
C ALA A 52 34.56 -3.82 0.94
N PRO A 53 34.34 -3.45 2.21
CA PRO A 53 34.46 -4.36 3.36
C PRO A 53 33.44 -5.52 3.32
N ARG A 54 32.35 -5.35 2.57
CA ARG A 54 31.35 -6.37 2.27
C ARG A 54 30.73 -6.05 0.92
N LYS A 55 30.43 -7.09 0.14
CA LYS A 55 29.54 -7.00 -1.01
C LYS A 55 28.19 -7.60 -0.66
N ALA A 56 27.11 -6.95 -1.09
CA ALA A 56 25.78 -7.52 -1.00
C ALA A 56 25.62 -8.59 -2.09
N THR A 57 24.98 -9.70 -1.75
CA THR A 57 24.56 -10.70 -2.74
C THR A 57 23.35 -10.20 -3.50
N HIS A 58 23.16 -10.70 -4.72
CA HIS A 58 21.99 -10.40 -5.52
C HIS A 58 20.67 -10.75 -4.79
N THR A 59 20.65 -11.86 -4.05
CA THR A 59 19.46 -12.28 -3.29
C THR A 59 19.13 -11.31 -2.15
N GLU A 60 20.13 -10.69 -1.53
CA GLU A 60 19.91 -9.64 -0.52
C GLU A 60 19.30 -8.39 -1.15
N VAL A 61 19.80 -7.96 -2.30
CA VAL A 61 19.25 -6.81 -3.03
C VAL A 61 17.80 -7.06 -3.44
N GLU A 62 17.50 -8.23 -4.01
CA GLU A 62 16.13 -8.64 -4.33
C GLU A 62 15.20 -8.64 -3.10
N TYR A 63 15.71 -9.11 -1.96
CA TYR A 63 14.95 -9.14 -0.71
C TYR A 63 14.59 -7.74 -0.22
N PHE A 64 15.57 -6.84 -0.13
CA PHE A 64 15.31 -5.48 0.34
C PHE A 64 14.48 -4.67 -0.66
N LYS A 65 14.64 -4.89 -1.97
CA LYS A 65 13.73 -4.35 -2.99
C LYS A 65 12.30 -4.81 -2.75
N THR A 66 12.10 -6.11 -2.52
CA THR A 66 10.77 -6.68 -2.25
C THR A 66 10.14 -6.09 -0.98
N ILE A 67 10.94 -5.77 0.05
CA ILE A 67 10.43 -5.08 1.25
C ILE A 67 10.01 -3.64 0.90
N ALA A 68 10.81 -2.91 0.15
CA ALA A 68 10.48 -1.54 -0.27
C ALA A 68 9.20 -1.51 -1.12
N ASP A 69 9.07 -2.43 -2.08
CA ASP A 69 7.88 -2.57 -2.92
C ASP A 69 6.65 -2.98 -2.08
N TYR A 70 6.81 -3.89 -1.11
CA TYR A 70 5.74 -4.32 -0.21
C TYR A 70 5.21 -3.17 0.64
N THR A 71 6.11 -2.41 1.28
CA THR A 71 5.74 -1.26 2.11
C THR A 71 5.14 -0.12 1.29
N ALA A 72 5.59 0.08 0.05
CA ALA A 72 4.95 1.01 -0.89
C ALA A 72 3.51 0.60 -1.18
N ALA A 73 3.28 -0.68 -1.49
CA ALA A 73 1.95 -1.22 -1.75
C ALA A 73 1.02 -1.09 -0.53
N GLU A 74 1.54 -1.29 0.70
CA GLU A 74 0.77 -1.08 1.93
C GLU A 74 0.35 0.39 2.10
N TYR A 75 1.28 1.32 1.88
CA TYR A 75 0.98 2.75 1.96
C TYR A 75 -0.09 3.16 0.94
N TYR A 76 0.07 2.78 -0.33
CA TYR A 76 -0.90 3.13 -1.37
C TYR A 76 -2.25 2.43 -1.20
N TYR A 77 -2.26 1.21 -0.65
CA TYR A 77 -3.48 0.52 -0.27
C TYR A 77 -4.28 1.33 0.77
N LEU A 78 -3.62 1.78 1.85
CA LEU A 78 -4.27 2.58 2.89
C LEU A 78 -4.72 3.94 2.36
N LYS A 79 -3.90 4.58 1.53
CA LYS A 79 -4.25 5.84 0.87
C LYS A 79 -5.50 5.70 0.01
N CYS A 80 -5.55 4.65 -0.82
CA CYS A 80 -6.69 4.35 -1.68
C CYS A 80 -7.98 4.11 -0.87
N TYR A 81 -7.89 3.37 0.24
CA TYR A 81 -9.02 3.19 1.15
C TYR A 81 -9.58 4.53 1.67
N ARG A 82 -8.71 5.47 2.02
CA ARG A 82 -9.13 6.80 2.47
C ARG A 82 -9.74 7.64 1.35
N GLU A 83 -9.19 7.56 0.14
CA GLU A 83 -9.74 8.24 -1.04
C GLU A 83 -11.15 7.73 -1.38
N ILE A 84 -11.39 6.41 -1.29
CA ILE A 84 -12.71 5.80 -1.46
C ILE A 84 -13.73 6.42 -0.50
N ASN A 85 -13.37 6.55 0.77
CA ASN A 85 -14.27 7.15 1.76
C ASN A 85 -14.47 8.66 1.55
N ALA A 86 -13.43 9.39 1.15
CA ALA A 86 -13.56 10.81 0.81
C ALA A 86 -14.49 11.03 -0.41
N ILE A 87 -14.44 10.15 -1.41
CA ILE A 87 -15.37 10.16 -2.54
C ILE A 87 -16.79 9.84 -2.06
N ALA A 88 -16.94 8.79 -1.23
CA ALA A 88 -18.21 8.39 -0.65
C ALA A 88 -18.89 9.55 0.10
N GLU A 89 -18.14 10.21 0.98
CA GLU A 89 -18.62 11.35 1.76
C GLU A 89 -19.02 12.53 0.86
N LYS A 90 -18.15 12.90 -0.07
CA LYS A 90 -18.35 14.06 -0.93
C LYS A 90 -19.53 13.92 -1.90
N HIS A 91 -19.73 12.73 -2.46
CA HIS A 91 -20.67 12.51 -3.55
C HIS A 91 -21.97 11.83 -3.11
N PHE A 92 -21.96 11.06 -2.01
CA PHE A 92 -23.09 10.22 -1.62
C PHE A 92 -23.66 10.53 -0.24
N SER A 93 -23.05 11.44 0.53
CA SER A 93 -23.57 11.85 1.86
C SER A 93 -24.39 13.15 1.84
N LYS A 94 -24.79 13.63 0.65
CA LYS A 94 -25.63 14.83 0.52
C LYS A 94 -27.11 14.49 0.79
N PRO A 95 -27.90 15.41 1.38
CA PRO A 95 -29.33 15.19 1.64
C PRO A 95 -30.15 14.93 0.37
N GLU A 96 -29.78 15.55 -0.73
CA GLU A 96 -30.35 15.34 -2.07
C GLU A 96 -29.22 14.96 -3.03
N LEU A 97 -29.30 13.76 -3.59
CA LEU A 97 -28.35 13.26 -4.58
C LEU A 97 -28.88 13.59 -5.98
N THR A 98 -28.07 14.31 -6.76
CA THR A 98 -28.35 14.51 -8.19
C THR A 98 -27.78 13.37 -9.00
N ILE A 99 -28.40 13.06 -10.15
CA ILE A 99 -27.90 12.03 -11.09
C ILE A 99 -26.47 12.36 -11.54
N GLU A 100 -26.13 13.64 -11.67
CA GLU A 100 -24.77 14.08 -12.04
C GLU A 100 -23.76 13.80 -10.91
N ASP A 101 -24.12 14.08 -9.65
CA ASP A 101 -23.28 13.77 -8.50
C ASP A 101 -23.05 12.25 -8.36
N GLU A 102 -24.09 11.45 -8.56
CA GLU A 102 -24.02 9.98 -8.55
C GLU A 102 -23.08 9.46 -9.63
N ASN A 103 -23.29 9.86 -10.89
CA ASN A 103 -22.48 9.40 -12.01
C ASN A 103 -21.00 9.76 -11.83
N LYS A 104 -20.72 10.98 -11.38
CA LYS A 104 -19.37 11.44 -11.09
C LYS A 104 -18.74 10.68 -9.91
N GLY A 105 -19.50 10.53 -8.83
CA GLY A 105 -19.07 9.77 -7.65
C GLY A 105 -18.74 8.31 -8.01
N MET A 106 -19.61 7.65 -8.77
CA MET A 106 -19.44 6.25 -9.17
C MET A 106 -18.24 6.07 -10.11
N ALA A 107 -18.01 6.98 -11.05
CA ALA A 107 -16.84 6.93 -11.92
C ALA A 107 -15.53 7.00 -11.11
N LEU A 108 -15.43 7.95 -10.18
CA LEU A 108 -14.27 8.11 -9.30
C LEU A 108 -14.09 6.93 -8.34
N LEU A 109 -15.20 6.44 -7.78
CA LEU A 109 -15.21 5.29 -6.89
C LEU A 109 -14.66 4.05 -7.60
N ASN A 110 -15.19 3.74 -8.79
CA ASN A 110 -14.76 2.59 -9.58
C ASN A 110 -13.27 2.63 -9.92
N GLU A 111 -12.73 3.80 -10.29
CA GLU A 111 -11.29 3.95 -10.53
C GLU A 111 -10.48 3.58 -9.29
N GLN A 112 -10.90 4.04 -8.11
CA GLN A 112 -10.22 3.73 -6.86
C GLN A 112 -10.40 2.26 -6.44
N LEU A 113 -11.57 1.67 -6.65
CA LEU A 113 -11.80 0.25 -6.37
C LEU A 113 -10.90 -0.66 -7.20
N GLU A 114 -10.65 -0.33 -8.46
CA GLU A 114 -9.72 -1.08 -9.30
C GLU A 114 -8.27 -0.97 -8.80
N LYS A 115 -7.83 0.23 -8.41
CA LYS A 115 -6.53 0.42 -7.75
C LYS A 115 -6.43 -0.40 -6.46
N PHE A 116 -7.47 -0.37 -5.63
CA PHE A 116 -7.53 -1.12 -4.38
C PHE A 116 -7.34 -2.62 -4.60
N LYS A 117 -8.10 -3.21 -5.53
CA LYS A 117 -7.99 -4.64 -5.89
C LYS A 117 -6.59 -4.99 -6.38
N GLN A 118 -5.99 -4.10 -7.18
CA GLN A 118 -4.63 -4.29 -7.67
C GLN A 118 -3.62 -4.29 -6.52
N TYR A 119 -3.73 -3.36 -5.57
CA TYR A 119 -2.87 -3.34 -4.39
C TYR A 119 -3.06 -4.57 -3.49
N GLU A 120 -4.28 -5.08 -3.29
CA GLU A 120 -4.51 -6.34 -2.55
C GLU A 120 -3.76 -7.52 -3.18
N LYS A 121 -3.82 -7.62 -4.52
CA LYS A 121 -3.15 -8.66 -5.28
C LYS A 121 -1.62 -8.53 -5.17
N ASP A 122 -1.10 -7.32 -5.30
CA ASP A 122 0.33 -7.06 -5.21
C ASP A 122 0.87 -7.33 -3.81
N LEU A 123 0.16 -6.92 -2.76
CA LEU A 123 0.50 -7.23 -1.36
C LEU A 123 0.61 -8.73 -1.12
N LYS A 124 -0.36 -9.51 -1.61
CA LYS A 124 -0.33 -10.98 -1.50
C LYS A 124 0.90 -11.57 -2.20
N LYS A 125 1.19 -11.12 -3.42
CA LYS A 125 2.34 -11.59 -4.21
C LYS A 125 3.67 -11.22 -3.55
N LEU A 126 3.82 -9.97 -3.12
CA LEU A 126 5.02 -9.44 -2.48
C LEU A 126 5.28 -10.10 -1.13
N LYS A 127 4.23 -10.38 -0.34
CA LYS A 127 4.34 -11.13 0.92
C LYS A 127 4.93 -12.53 0.70
N MET A 128 4.39 -13.28 -0.26
CA MET A 128 4.92 -14.61 -0.60
C MET A 128 6.37 -14.54 -1.08
N ASN A 129 6.71 -13.56 -1.93
CA ASN A 129 8.08 -13.40 -2.43
C ASN A 129 9.05 -13.03 -1.30
N LYS A 130 8.65 -12.13 -0.39
CA LYS A 130 9.42 -11.74 0.80
C LYS A 130 9.75 -12.94 1.67
N GLU A 131 8.77 -13.80 1.94
CA GLU A 131 8.95 -15.02 2.73
C GLU A 131 9.90 -16.02 2.04
N ARG A 132 9.75 -16.20 0.72
CA ARG A 132 10.63 -17.06 -0.09
C ARG A 132 12.08 -16.58 -0.06
N LEU A 133 12.31 -15.28 -0.28
CA LEU A 133 13.65 -14.69 -0.27
C LEU A 133 14.27 -14.73 1.13
N SER A 134 13.48 -14.48 2.18
CA SER A 134 13.94 -14.60 3.57
C SER A 134 14.44 -16.01 3.89
N ARG A 135 13.76 -17.06 3.43
CA ARG A 135 14.22 -18.44 3.60
C ARG A 135 15.54 -18.71 2.87
N ARG A 136 15.69 -18.22 1.63
CA ARG A 136 16.94 -18.36 0.85
C ARG A 136 18.13 -17.70 1.55
N LEU A 137 17.93 -16.51 2.12
CA LEU A 137 18.97 -15.81 2.87
C LEU A 137 19.41 -16.56 4.12
N LYS A 138 18.47 -17.13 4.88
CA LYS A 138 18.78 -17.94 6.08
C LYS A 138 19.56 -19.22 5.77
N LEU A 139 19.37 -19.80 4.58
CA LEU A 139 20.09 -21.00 4.14
C LEU A 139 21.49 -20.69 3.58
N SER A 140 21.80 -19.42 3.37
CA SER A 140 23.09 -18.96 2.80
C SER A 140 24.06 -18.43 3.88
N GLN A 141 23.66 -18.51 5.16
CA GLN A 141 24.42 -18.10 6.35
C GLN A 141 24.86 -19.34 7.12
#